data_AF-A0A379B0S6-F1
#
_entry.id   AF-A0A379B0S6-F1
#
_cell.length_a   1.000
_cell.length_b   1.000
_cell.length_c   1.000
_cell.angle_alpha   90.00
_cell.angle_beta   90.00
_cell.angle_gamma   90.00
#
_symmetry.space_group_name_H-M   'P 1'
#
loop_
_entity.id
_entity.type
_entity.pdbx_description
1 polymer ?
#
loop_
_entity_poly.entity_id
_entity_poly.type
_entity_poly.pdbx_seq_one_letter_code
_entity_poly.pdbx_strand_id
1 'polypeptide(L)'
;MFEFLDRLITIALPRVRDFRGVSGKSFDGRGNYNMGVREQIIFPEIEYDKIDALRGLNITITTTAKTDEEAKALLSLFKFPFKG
;
A
#
# COMPACT_ATOMS: atom_id res chain seq x y z
N MET A 1 -1.10 4.18 -13.12
CA MET A 1 -0.86 4.55 -11.69
C MET A 1 -2.15 4.38 -10.88
N PHE A 2 -3.21 5.13 -11.15
CA PHE A 2 -4.45 5.05 -10.36
C PHE A 2 -5.12 3.67 -10.35
N GLU A 3 -5.08 2.94 -11.47
CA GLU A 3 -5.58 1.55 -11.51
C GLU A 3 -4.82 0.63 -10.54
N PHE A 4 -3.49 0.75 -10.48
CA PHE A 4 -2.69 -0.01 -9.52
C PHE A 4 -3.04 0.38 -8.08
N LEU A 5 -3.21 1.68 -7.81
CA LEU A 5 -3.59 2.16 -6.48
C LEU A 5 -4.97 1.64 -6.07
N ASP A 6 -5.95 1.67 -6.97
CA ASP A 6 -7.29 1.14 -6.73
C ASP A 6 -7.25 -0.37 -6.46
N ARG A 7 -6.56 -1.15 -7.29
CA ARG A 7 -6.37 -2.61 -7.08
C ARG A 7 -5.59 -2.90 -5.81
N LEU A 8 -4.59 -2.08 -5.46
CA LEU A 8 -3.84 -2.22 -4.21
C LEU A 8 -4.76 -2.07 -3.01
N ILE A 9 -5.60 -1.03 -3.00
CA ILE A 9 -6.51 -0.71 -1.89
C ILE A 9 -7.65 -1.72 -1.79
N THR A 10 -8.31 -2.03 -2.91
CA THR A 10 -9.58 -2.77 -2.94
C THR A 10 -9.39 -4.28 -3.03
N ILE A 11 -8.27 -4.76 -3.58
CA ILE A 11 -8.04 -6.18 -3.84
C ILE A 11 -6.81 -6.71 -3.09
N ALA A 12 -5.63 -6.10 -3.26
CA ALA A 12 -4.38 -6.68 -2.77
C ALA A 12 -4.21 -6.56 -1.25
N LEU A 13 -4.42 -5.36 -0.68
CA LEU A 13 -4.26 -5.13 0.76
C LEU A 13 -5.22 -5.97 1.63
N PRO A 14 -6.52 -6.13 1.29
CA PRO A 14 -7.43 -7.02 2.02
C PRO A 14 -7.02 -8.49 2.01
N ARG A 15 -6.20 -8.93 1.04
CA ARG A 15 -5.69 -10.31 0.96
C ARG A 15 -4.48 -10.56 1.85
N VAL A 16 -3.89 -9.53 2.44
CA VAL A 16 -2.82 -9.69 3.44
C VAL A 16 -3.39 -10.47 4.63
N ARG A 17 -2.72 -11.53 5.07
CA ARG A 17 -3.15 -12.29 6.24
C ARG A 17 -3.20 -11.40 7.48
N ASP A 18 -4.30 -11.49 8.24
CA ASP A 18 -4.56 -10.67 9.43
C ASP A 18 -4.52 -9.15 9.17
N PHE A 19 -4.98 -8.72 7.99
CA PHE A 19 -5.00 -7.31 7.63
C PHE A 19 -5.88 -6.49 8.59
N ARG A 20 -5.28 -5.48 9.23
CA ARG A 20 -5.95 -4.53 10.15
C ARG A 20 -5.78 -3.07 9.70
N GLY A 21 -5.47 -2.87 8.42
CA GLY A 21 -5.05 -1.59 7.89
C GLY A 21 -3.54 -1.37 7.96
N VAL A 22 -3.09 -0.36 7.22
CA VAL A 22 -1.69 0.04 7.11
C VAL A 22 -1.35 1.14 8.11
N SER A 23 -0.09 1.19 8.56
CA SER A 23 0.36 2.18 9.54
C SER A 23 0.16 3.60 9.02
N GLY A 24 -0.54 4.45 9.77
CA GLY A 24 -0.66 5.89 9.47
C GLY A 24 0.58 6.71 9.84
N LYS A 25 1.72 6.07 10.15
CA LYS A 25 2.98 6.70 10.56
C LYS A 25 4.12 6.56 9.54
N SER A 26 3.90 5.85 8.44
CA SER A 26 4.97 5.52 7.47
C SER A 26 5.22 6.61 6.41
N PHE A 27 5.10 7.87 6.82
CA PHE A 27 5.40 9.01 5.97
C PHE A 27 6.84 9.47 6.18
N ASP A 28 7.42 10.17 5.19
CA ASP A 28 8.82 10.58 5.19
C ASP A 28 9.07 12.05 5.61
N GLY A 29 8.04 12.76 6.10
CA GLY A 29 8.10 14.18 6.43
C GLY A 29 8.02 15.12 5.22
N ARG A 30 7.87 14.57 4.00
CA ARG A 30 7.79 15.32 2.73
C ARG A 30 6.54 14.94 1.93
N GLY A 31 5.53 14.37 2.58
CA GLY A 31 4.28 13.99 1.92
C GLY A 31 4.36 12.73 1.08
N ASN A 32 5.40 11.89 1.24
CA ASN A 32 5.46 10.57 0.60
C ASN A 32 5.14 9.46 1.59
N TYR A 33 4.29 8.52 1.17
CA TYR A 33 3.94 7.37 1.98
C TYR A 33 4.71 6.13 1.54
N ASN A 34 5.35 5.44 2.48
CA ASN A 34 6.14 4.25 2.21
C ASN A 34 5.52 3.04 2.90
N MET A 35 5.37 1.93 2.18
CA MET A 35 4.93 0.68 2.77
C MET A 35 5.69 -0.52 2.20
N GLY A 36 5.98 -1.48 3.06
CA GLY A 36 6.51 -2.78 2.69
C GLY A 36 5.39 -3.81 2.57
N VAL A 37 5.42 -4.60 1.52
CA VAL A 37 4.63 -5.82 1.36
C VAL A 37 5.58 -7.00 1.51
N ARG A 38 5.26 -7.91 2.44
CA ARG A 38 6.13 -9.05 2.76
C ARG A 38 6.12 -10.13 1.69
N GLU A 39 4.97 -10.32 1.06
CA GLU A 39 4.74 -11.42 0.13
C GLU A 39 4.00 -10.88 -1.10
N GLN A 40 4.57 -11.07 -2.29
CA GLN A 40 3.99 -10.63 -3.56
C GLN A 40 2.69 -11.38 -3.93
N ILE A 41 2.37 -12.49 -3.26
CA ILE A 41 1.18 -13.32 -3.53
C ILE A 41 -0.14 -12.65 -3.13
N ILE A 42 -0.09 -11.46 -2.50
CA ILE A 42 -1.29 -10.67 -2.21
C ILE A 42 -1.94 -10.14 -3.50
N PHE A 43 -1.17 -10.05 -4.59
CA PHE A 43 -1.64 -9.63 -5.90
C PHE A 43 -2.29 -10.80 -6.64
N PRO A 44 -3.53 -10.67 -7.16
CA PRO A 44 -4.20 -11.74 -7.92
C PRO A 44 -3.49 -12.18 -9.19
N GLU A 45 -2.60 -11.35 -9.72
CA GLU A 45 -1.79 -11.63 -10.90
C GLU A 45 -0.68 -12.65 -10.63
N ILE A 46 -0.33 -12.89 -9.36
CA ILE A 46 0.69 -13.86 -8.98
C ILE A 46 0.06 -15.23 -8.75
N GLU A 47 0.41 -16.18 -9.61
CA GLU A 47 0.08 -17.59 -9.44
C GLU A 47 1.09 -18.25 -8.49
N TYR A 48 0.60 -18.73 -7.34
CA TYR A 48 1.44 -19.34 -6.30
C TYR A 48 2.26 -20.53 -6.83
N ASP A 49 1.67 -21.36 -7.69
CA ASP A 49 2.34 -22.56 -8.22
C ASP A 49 3.43 -22.24 -9.27
N LYS A 50 3.50 -20.99 -9.74
CA LYS A 50 4.47 -20.54 -10.74
C LYS A 50 5.64 -19.75 -10.14
N ILE A 51 5.63 -19.51 -8.82
CA ILE A 51 6.73 -18.82 -8.15
C ILE A 51 7.70 -19.80 -7.49
N ASP A 52 8.99 -19.48 -7.61
CA ASP A 52 10.10 -20.22 -6.99
C ASP A 52 10.28 -19.85 -5.51
N ALA A 53 9.98 -18.60 -5.15
CA ALA A 53 10.12 -18.08 -3.79
C ALA A 53 9.16 -16.91 -3.51
N LEU A 54 8.83 -16.74 -2.22
CA LEU A 54 8.18 -15.53 -1.72
C LEU A 54 9.20 -14.39 -1.68
N ARG A 55 8.79 -13.24 -2.22
CA ARG A 55 9.58 -12.01 -2.34
C ARG A 55 8.77 -10.85 -1.76
N GLY A 56 9.45 -10.02 -0.98
CA GLY A 56 8.91 -8.74 -0.54
C GLY A 56 9.03 -7.68 -1.62
N LEU A 57 8.24 -6.62 -1.50
CA LEU A 57 8.36 -5.40 -2.30
C LEU A 57 8.11 -4.16 -1.44
N ASN A 58 8.67 -3.03 -1.85
CA ASN A 58 8.38 -1.73 -1.25
C ASN A 58 7.60 -0.89 -2.26
N ILE A 59 6.56 -0.21 -1.76
CA ILE A 59 5.74 0.71 -2.54
C ILE A 59 5.87 2.09 -1.88
N THR A 60 6.30 3.06 -2.67
CA THR A 60 6.33 4.47 -2.29
C THR A 60 5.30 5.23 -3.11
N ILE A 61 4.35 5.86 -2.42
CA ILE A 61 3.37 6.75 -3.03
C ILE A 61 3.89 8.17 -2.89
N THR A 62 4.42 8.70 -3.98
CA THR A 62 4.90 10.08 -4.06
C THR A 62 3.75 11.02 -4.36
N THR A 63 3.61 12.07 -3.55
CA THR A 63 2.59 13.11 -3.76
C THR A 63 3.24 14.48 -3.88
N THR A 64 2.46 15.48 -4.27
CA THR A 64 2.91 16.88 -4.31
C THR A 64 2.70 17.61 -2.99
N ALA A 65 2.09 16.95 -1.99
CA ALA A 65 1.86 17.51 -0.66
C ALA A 65 3.19 17.96 -0.03
N LYS A 66 3.13 19.01 0.78
CA LYS A 66 4.32 19.53 1.48
C LYS A 66 4.46 18.96 2.88
N THR A 67 3.38 18.43 3.43
CA THR A 67 3.35 17.81 4.75
C THR A 67 2.73 16.43 4.72
N ASP A 68 3.01 15.65 5.76
CA ASP A 68 2.46 14.30 5.90
C ASP A 68 0.96 14.34 6.20
N GLU A 69 0.48 15.39 6.86
CA GLU A 69 -0.95 15.60 7.13
C GLU A 69 -1.75 15.78 5.83
N GLU A 70 -1.25 16.60 4.91
CA GLU A 70 -1.84 16.80 3.59
C GLU A 70 -1.86 15.49 2.78
N ALA A 71 -0.74 14.78 2.75
CA ALA A 71 -0.64 13.50 2.06
C ALA A 71 -1.57 12.44 2.67
N LYS A 72 -1.66 12.39 4.00
CA LYS A 72 -2.56 11.47 4.72
C LYS A 72 -4.02 11.79 4.46
N ALA A 73 -4.40 13.07 4.42
CA ALA A 73 -5.75 13.49 4.06
C ALA A 73 -6.10 13.06 2.63
N LEU A 74 -5.18 13.29 1.67
CA LEU A 74 -5.34 12.87 0.28
C LEU A 74 -5.54 11.36 0.17
N LEU A 75 -4.67 10.56 0.77
CA LEU A 75 -4.77 9.09 0.75
C LEU A 75 -6.05 8.61 1.44
N SER A 76 -6.49 9.28 2.51
CA SER A 76 -7.76 8.95 3.17
C SER A 76 -8.97 9.18 2.26
N LEU A 77 -8.93 10.22 1.41
CA LEU A 77 -9.97 10.45 0.40
C LEU A 77 -9.98 9.37 -0.70
N PHE A 78 -8.81 8.82 -1.04
CA PHE A 78 -8.67 7.63 -1.89
C PHE A 78 -9.07 6.32 -1.17
N LYS A 79 -9.66 6.38 0.02
CA LYS A 79 -10.05 5.20 0.83
C LYS A 79 -8.87 4.31 1.19
N PHE A 80 -7.66 4.89 1.26
CA PHE A 80 -6.48 4.16 1.68
C PHE A 80 -6.69 3.62 3.11
N PRO A 81 -6.44 2.32 3.36
CA PRO A 81 -6.95 1.63 4.54
C PRO A 81 -6.03 1.84 5.75
N PHE A 82 -5.90 3.08 6.23
CA PHE A 82 -5.12 3.35 7.44
C PHE A 82 -5.69 2.62 8.65
N LYS A 83 -4.81 2.02 9.44
CA LYS A 83 -5.14 1.45 10.75
C LYS A 83 -5.55 2.58 11.71
N GLY A 84 -6.73 2.43 12.30
CA GLY A 84 -7.24 3.28 13.39
C GLY A 84 -6.56 3.06 14.72
#